data_AF-A0A164A367-F1
#
_entry.id   AF-A0A164A367-F1
#
_cell.length_a   1.000
_cell.length_b   1.000
_cell.length_c   1.000
_cell.angle_alpha   90.00
_cell.angle_beta   90.00
_cell.angle_gamma   90.00
#
_symmetry.space_group_name_H-M   'P 1'
#
loop_
_entity.id
_entity.type
_entity.pdbx_description
1 polymer ?
#
loop_
_entity_poly.entity_id
_entity_poly.type
_entity_poly.pdbx_seq_one_letter_code
_entity_poly.pdbx_strand_id
1 'polypeptide(L)' 'MIERLDTLKAARTRMIEERDTHAKVLAAPFNRDNAERARMKFVEIQNVIDAIDRAIVGEQSVQ' A
#
# COMPACT_ATOMS: atom_id res chain seq x y z
N MET A 1 23.63 1.95 2.32
CA MET A 1 22.30 2.42 2.78
C MET A 1 21.40 2.95 1.64
N ILE A 2 21.88 3.07 0.40
CA ILE A 2 21.03 3.43 -0.76
C ILE A 2 20.15 2.24 -1.22
N GLU A 3 20.73 1.04 -1.31
CA GLU A 3 20.03 -0.18 -1.75
C GLU A 3 18.79 -0.53 -0.91
N ARG A 4 18.87 -0.36 0.42
CA ARG A 4 17.73 -0.60 1.33
C ARG A 4 16.61 0.42 1.10
N LEU A 5 16.96 1.70 0.94
CA LEU A 5 16.00 2.76 0.66
C LEU A 5 15.31 2.55 -0.70
N ASP A 6 16.06 2.14 -1.71
CA ASP A 6 15.50 1.83 -3.03
C ASP A 6 14.59 0.61 -2.99
N THR A 7 14.95 -0.41 -2.19
CA THR A 7 14.08 -1.57 -1.93
C THR A 7 12.77 -1.17 -1.26
N LEU A 8 12.82 -0.30 -0.24
CA LEU A 8 11.61 0.20 0.43
C LEU A 8 10.72 1.00 -0.52
N LYS A 9 11.30 1.87 -1.36
CA LYS A 9 10.55 2.62 -2.38
C LYS A 9 9.90 1.69 -3.41
N ALA A 10 10.61 0.67 -3.88
CA ALA A 10 10.05 -0.31 -4.80
C ALA A 10 8.91 -1.11 -4.16
N ALA A 11 9.05 -1.53 -2.90
CA ALA A 11 7.99 -2.20 -2.16
C ALA A 11 6.76 -1.30 -2.01
N ARG A 12 6.95 -0.02 -1.66
CA ARG A 12 5.88 0.97 -1.57
C ARG A 12 5.09 1.07 -2.88
N THR A 13 5.79 1.21 -4.01
CA THR A 13 5.15 1.33 -5.33
C THR A 13 4.29 0.11 -5.64
N ARG A 14 4.79 -1.11 -5.40
CA ARG A 14 4.02 -2.34 -5.61
C ARG A 14 2.76 -2.40 -4.74
N MET A 15 2.85 -2.02 -3.48
CA MET A 15 1.70 -2.00 -2.58
C MET A 15 0.64 -0.97 -3.00
N ILE A 16 1.06 0.18 -3.55
CA ILE A 16 0.13 1.17 -4.12
C ILE A 16 -0.60 0.59 -5.32
N GLU A 17 0.12 -0.06 -6.24
CA GLU A 17 -0.48 -0.71 -7.41
C GLU A 17 -1.50 -1.78 -7.01
N GLU A 18 -1.16 -2.61 -6.01
CA GLU A 18 -2.06 -3.63 -5.47
C GLU A 18 -3.31 -3.00 -4.83
N ARG A 19 -3.13 -1.97 -3.99
CA ARG A 19 -4.24 -1.24 -3.34
C ARG A 19 -5.19 -0.63 -4.37
N ASP A 20 -4.66 -0.08 -5.47
CA ASP A 20 -5.45 0.55 -6.52
C ASP A 20 -6.35 -0.45 -7.26
N THR A 21 -5.99 -1.74 -7.30
CA THR A 21 -6.89 -2.77 -7.82
C THR A 21 -8.16 -2.88 -6.97
N HIS A 22 -8.04 -2.82 -5.65
CA HIS A 22 -9.17 -2.85 -4.73
C HIS A 22 -9.96 -1.53 -4.76
N ALA A 23 -9.28 -0.39 -4.91
CA ALA A 23 -9.93 0.90 -5.10
C ALA A 23 -10.87 0.90 -6.32
N LYS A 24 -10.44 0.31 -7.45
CA LYS A 24 -11.27 0.17 -8.66
C LYS A 24 -12.52 -0.68 -8.42
N VAL A 25 -12.42 -1.76 -7.62
CA VAL A 25 -13.59 -2.57 -7.23
C VAL A 25 -14.57 -1.76 -6.39
N LEU A 26 -14.06 -0.93 -5.47
CA LEU A 26 -14.89 -0.08 -4.61
C LEU A 26 -15.56 1.08 -5.37
N ALA A 27 -14.94 1.54 -6.46
CA ALA A 27 -15.49 2.58 -7.33
C ALA A 27 -16.51 2.05 -8.36
N ALA A 28 -16.58 0.73 -8.56
CA ALA A 28 -17.55 0.10 -9.44
C ALA A 28 -18.97 0.09 -8.80
N PRO A 29 -20.04 -0.19 -9.58
CA PRO A 29 -21.38 -0.38 -9.03
C PRO A 29 -21.39 -1.37 -7.86
N PHE A 30 -22.15 -1.03 -6.81
CA PHE A 30 -22.09 -1.76 -5.55
C PHE A 30 -22.47 -3.23 -5.70
N ASN A 31 -21.52 -4.11 -5.38
CA ASN A 31 -21.72 -5.53 -5.17
C ASN A 31 -21.27 -5.86 -3.76
N ARG A 32 -22.20 -6.29 -2.89
CA ARG A 32 -21.95 -6.46 -1.45
C ARG A 32 -20.77 -7.38 -1.15
N ASP A 33 -20.72 -8.55 -1.77
CA ASP A 33 -19.71 -9.58 -1.49
C ASP A 33 -18.32 -9.13 -1.92
N ASN A 34 -18.23 -8.51 -3.10
CA ASN A 34 -16.97 -8.00 -3.64
C ASN A 34 -16.51 -6.74 -2.91
N ALA A 35 -17.44 -5.85 -2.54
CA ALA A 35 -17.13 -4.59 -1.87
C ALA A 35 -16.59 -4.80 -0.46
N GLU A 36 -17.19 -5.72 0.32
CA GLU A 36 -16.75 -5.96 1.69
C GLU A 36 -15.35 -6.57 1.74
N ARG A 37 -15.08 -7.57 0.89
CA ARG A 37 -13.74 -8.13 0.73
C ARG A 37 -12.72 -7.08 0.25
N ALA A 38 -13.09 -6.27 -0.74
CA ALA A 38 -12.22 -5.23 -1.27
C ALA A 38 -11.90 -4.16 -0.23
N ARG A 39 -12.85 -3.77 0.63
CA ARG A 39 -12.60 -2.83 1.75
C ARG A 39 -11.58 -3.39 2.73
N MET A 40 -11.75 -4.64 3.19
CA MET A 40 -10.81 -5.24 4.13
C MET A 40 -9.39 -5.27 3.56
N LYS A 41 -9.25 -5.70 2.30
CA LYS A 41 -7.94 -5.75 1.63
C LYS A 41 -7.33 -4.38 1.38
N PHE A 42 -8.14 -3.39 1.01
CA PHE A 42 -7.69 -2.01 0.84
C PHE A 42 -7.09 -1.46 2.14
N VAL A 43 -7.75 -1.67 3.28
CA VAL A 43 -7.27 -1.21 4.60
C VAL A 43 -6.00 -1.93 5.02
N GLU A 44 -5.94 -3.26 4.83
CA GLU A 44 -4.75 -4.07 5.12
C GLU A 44 -3.53 -3.56 4.34
N ILE A 45 -3.67 -3.35 3.03
CA ILE A 45 -2.58 -2.85 2.19
C ILE A 45 -2.22 -1.41 2.56
N GLN A 46 -3.20 -0.55 2.91
CA GLN A 46 -2.92 0.80 3.38
C GLN A 46 -2.04 0.78 4.64
N ASN A 47 -2.32 -0.10 5.59
CA ASN A 47 -1.48 -0.24 6.80
C ASN A 47 -0.04 -0.66 6.46
N VAL A 48 0.14 -1.50 5.45
CA VAL A 48 1.48 -1.90 4.96
C VAL A 48 2.20 -0.71 4.32
N ILE A 49 1.50 0.07 3.47
CA ILE A 49 2.05 1.30 2.88
C ILE A 49 2.50 2.27 3.97
N ASP A 50 1.67 2.50 4.98
CA ASP A 50 1.98 3.42 6.09
C ASP A 50 3.18 2.93 6.93
N ALA A 51 3.37 1.62 7.04
CA ALA A 51 4.55 1.05 7.70
C ALA A 51 5.82 1.24 6.86
N ILE A 52 5.74 1.06 5.54
CA ILE A 52 6.85 1.30 4.61
C ILE A 52 7.23 2.79 4.60
N ASP A 53 6.25 3.69 4.60
CA ASP A 53 6.49 5.14 4.61
C ASP A 53 7.22 5.56 5.89
N ARG A 54 6.82 5.02 7.04
CA ARG A 54 7.54 5.22 8.31
C ARG A 54 8.97 4.68 8.25
N ALA A 55 9.19 3.52 7.64
CA ALA A 55 10.53 2.95 7.48
C ALA A 55 11.40 3.82 6.56
N ILE A 56 10.87 4.34 5.46
CA ILE A 56 11.56 5.26 4.55
C ILE A 56 12.02 6.52 5.29
N VAL A 57 11.11 7.16 6.04
CA VAL A 57 11.44 8.35 6.84
C VAL A 57 12.53 8.04 7.87
N GLY A 58 12.46 6.87 8.52
CA GLY A 58 13.49 6.41 9.44
C GLY A 58 14.86 6.27 8.77
N GLU A 59 14.94 5.63 7.60
CA GLU A 59 16.20 5.47 6.87
C GLU A 59 16.76 6.80 6.36
N GLN A 60 15.91 7.74 5.93
CA GLN A 60 16.32 9.08 5.50
C GLN A 60 16.86 9.94 6.65
N SER A 61 16.38 9.72 7.87
CA SER A 61 16.80 10.48 9.06
C SER A 61 18.14 10.01 9.64
N VAL A 62 18.62 8.83 9.23
CA VAL A 62 19.89 8.22 9.71
C VAL A 62 21.04 8.43 8.70
N GLN A 63 20.75 8.98 7.51
CA GLN A 63 21.75 9.32 6.48
C GLN A 63 22.28 10.74 6.62
#